data_AF-A0A2V6D8C2-F1
#
_entry.id   AF-A0A2V6D8C2-F1
#
_cell.length_a   1.000
_cell.length_b   1.000
_cell.length_c   1.000
_cell.angle_alpha   90.00
_cell.angle_beta   90.00
_cell.angle_gamma   90.00
#
_symmetry.space_group_name_H-M   'P 1'
#
loop_
_entity.id
_entity.type
_entity.pdbx_description
1 polymer ?
#
loop_
_entity_poly.entity_id
_entity_poly.type
_entity_poly.pdbx_seq_one_letter_code
_entity_poly.pdbx_strand_id
1 'polypeptide(L)'
;MNEIGLFDVNFDTGERYWSFELKRMLGVRHDAPAEFHLLLQRVHPDDRRAFCRTAMQPFRTDCPRHSSIEFRVVYDDGRVQWLHTERRAIVREDDSKDVVRIVGFALEIGAPARLPRAA
;
A
#
# COMPACT_ATOMS: atom_id res chain seq x y z
N MET A 1 -14.36 5.42 15.46
CA MET A 1 -14.50 4.87 14.09
C MET A 1 -13.12 4.93 13.49
N ASN A 2 -12.54 3.81 13.05
CA ASN A 2 -11.22 3.86 12.40
C ASN A 2 -11.37 4.63 11.09
N GLU A 3 -10.52 5.64 10.89
CA GLU A 3 -10.44 6.38 9.63
C GLU A 3 -9.89 5.48 8.53
N ILE A 4 -10.31 5.72 7.30
CA ILE A 4 -9.87 4.95 6.12
C ILE A 4 -8.95 5.85 5.29
N GLY A 5 -7.71 5.41 5.08
CA GLY A 5 -6.82 6.04 4.12
C GLY A 5 -7.13 5.56 2.70
N LEU A 6 -7.12 6.44 1.71
CA LEU A 6 -7.33 6.07 0.31
C LEU A 6 -6.09 6.37 -0.53
N PHE A 7 -5.86 5.53 -1.54
CA PHE A 7 -4.88 5.81 -2.58
C PHE A 7 -5.40 5.49 -3.97
N ASP A 8 -4.89 6.25 -4.92
CA ASP A 8 -5.21 6.13 -6.33
C ASP A 8 -3.97 6.46 -7.16
N VAL A 9 -3.59 5.56 -8.05
CA VAL A 9 -2.44 5.73 -8.93
C VAL A 9 -2.88 5.41 -10.34
N ASN A 10 -2.90 6.42 -11.20
CA ASN A 10 -3.18 6.31 -12.62
C ASN A 10 -1.86 6.28 -13.40
N PHE A 11 -1.61 5.16 -14.10
CA PHE A 11 -0.38 4.96 -14.87
C PHE A 11 -0.44 5.59 -16.26
N ASP A 12 -1.64 5.84 -16.80
CA ASP A 12 -1.83 6.50 -18.08
C ASP A 12 -1.60 8.01 -17.97
N THR A 13 -2.15 8.65 -16.94
CA THR A 13 -2.02 10.11 -16.72
C THR A 13 -0.82 10.48 -15.85
N GLY A 14 -0.29 9.52 -15.09
CA GLY A 14 0.72 9.76 -14.06
C GLY A 14 0.16 10.38 -12.78
N GLU A 15 -1.16 10.59 -12.68
CA GLU A 15 -1.79 11.16 -11.49
C GLU A 15 -1.70 10.19 -10.30
N ARG A 16 -1.39 10.75 -9.13
CA ARG A 16 -1.26 10.01 -7.88
C ARG A 16 -1.93 10.77 -6.76
N TYR A 17 -2.71 10.06 -5.97
CA TYR A 17 -3.47 10.62 -4.88
C TYR A 17 -3.33 9.76 -3.64
N TRP A 18 -3.12 10.43 -2.49
CA TRP A 18 -3.28 9.89 -1.15
C TRP A 18 -4.22 10.80 -0.39
N SER A 19 -5.21 10.22 0.29
CA SER A 19 -6.10 10.99 1.17
C SER A 19 -5.34 11.59 2.35
N PHE A 20 -5.99 12.55 3.03
CA PHE A 20 -5.44 13.16 4.23
C PHE A 20 -5.14 12.11 5.32
N GLU A 21 -6.05 11.16 5.50
CA GLU A 21 -5.96 10.05 6.46
C GLU A 21 -4.78 9.15 6.12
N LEU A 22 -4.58 8.81 4.83
CA LEU A 22 -3.42 8.00 4.43
C LEU A 22 -2.11 8.74 4.70
N LYS A 23 -2.03 10.05 4.41
CA LYS A 23 -0.84 10.86 4.74
C LYS A 23 -0.57 10.88 6.25
N ARG A 24 -1.61 10.98 7.08
CA ARG A 24 -1.53 10.87 8.55
C ARG A 24 -0.99 9.50 8.96
N MET A 25 -1.55 8.42 8.43
CA MET A 25 -1.13 7.04 8.73
C MET A 25 0.34 6.81 8.37
N LEU A 26 0.81 7.37 7.25
CA LEU A 26 2.21 7.27 6.80
C LEU A 26 3.17 8.21 7.54
N GLY A 27 2.67 9.13 8.38
CA GLY A 27 3.52 10.10 9.07
C GLY A 27 4.22 11.07 8.12
N VAL A 28 3.61 11.37 6.98
CA VAL A 28 4.12 12.36 6.03
C VAL A 28 3.35 13.67 6.17
N ARG A 29 3.94 14.76 5.70
CA ARG A 29 3.27 16.06 5.68
C ARG A 29 2.02 16.01 4.80
N HIS A 30 1.00 16.79 5.13
CA HIS A 30 -0.25 16.83 4.36
C HIS A 30 -0.04 17.28 2.91
N ASP A 31 0.99 18.10 2.65
CA ASP A 31 1.39 18.60 1.33
C ASP A 31 2.35 17.65 0.59
N ALA A 32 2.76 16.54 1.22
CA ALA A 32 3.65 15.58 0.60
C ALA A 32 3.02 14.99 -0.68
N PRO A 33 3.81 14.81 -1.74
CA PRO A 33 3.31 14.17 -2.96
C PRO A 33 3.07 12.67 -2.71
N ALA A 34 2.14 12.08 -3.47
CA ALA A 34 1.79 10.67 -3.37
C ALA A 34 2.82 9.77 -4.09
N GLU A 35 4.07 9.86 -3.67
CA GLU A 35 5.21 9.19 -4.30
C GLU A 35 5.52 7.83 -3.68
N PHE A 36 5.67 6.81 -4.52
CA PHE A 36 6.00 5.45 -4.07
C PHE A 36 7.29 5.40 -3.24
N HIS A 37 8.30 6.22 -3.59
CA HIS A 37 9.54 6.29 -2.82
C HIS A 37 9.33 6.81 -1.38
N LEU A 38 8.44 7.79 -1.19
CA LEU A 38 8.10 8.30 0.15
C LEU A 38 7.39 7.24 0.99
N LEU A 39 6.48 6.48 0.37
CA LEU A 39 5.85 5.33 1.02
C LEU A 39 6.91 4.30 1.43
N LEU A 40 7.81 3.93 0.52
CA LEU A 40 8.85 2.92 0.78
C LEU A 40 9.82 3.34 1.90
N GLN A 41 10.13 4.63 2.04
CA GLN A 41 10.92 5.15 3.15
C GLN A 41 10.24 4.92 4.51
N ARG A 42 8.90 5.05 4.55
CA ARG A 42 8.07 4.81 5.73
C ARG A 42 7.84 3.34 6.04
N VAL A 43 7.93 2.44 5.05
CA VAL A 43 7.85 0.99 5.29
C VAL A 43 9.05 0.52 6.11
N HIS A 44 8.78 -0.26 7.16
CA HIS A 44 9.80 -0.86 8.02
C HIS A 44 10.82 -1.65 7.19
N PRO A 45 12.14 -1.51 7.43
CA PRO A 45 13.19 -2.11 6.61
C PRO A 45 12.97 -3.60 6.28
N ASP A 46 12.60 -4.39 7.29
CA ASP A 46 12.32 -5.83 7.13
C ASP A 46 11.16 -6.15 6.17
N ASP A 47 10.18 -5.24 6.06
CA ASP A 47 8.97 -5.45 5.27
C ASP A 47 9.15 -4.97 3.83
N ARG A 48 10.13 -4.09 3.56
CA ARG A 48 10.33 -3.44 2.24
C ARG A 48 10.41 -4.44 1.09
N ARG A 49 11.13 -5.55 1.28
CA ARG A 49 11.28 -6.58 0.22
C ARG A 49 9.96 -7.29 -0.07
N ALA A 50 9.18 -7.61 0.96
CA ALA A 50 7.86 -8.22 0.78
C ALA A 50 6.88 -7.21 0.17
N PHE A 51 6.89 -5.98 0.67
CA PHE A 51 6.09 -4.87 0.18
C PHE A 51 6.31 -4.59 -1.31
N CYS A 52 7.56 -4.41 -1.77
CA CYS A 52 7.86 -4.19 -3.18
C CYS A 52 7.41 -5.36 -4.07
N ARG A 53 7.62 -6.59 -3.62
CA ARG A 53 7.15 -7.78 -4.34
C ARG A 53 5.65 -7.78 -4.50
N THR A 54 4.91 -7.44 -3.44
CA THR A 54 3.45 -7.33 -3.50
C THR A 54 3.00 -6.15 -4.34
N ALA A 55 3.66 -5.00 -4.27
CA ALA A 55 3.34 -3.83 -5.11
C ALA A 55 3.51 -4.14 -6.61
N MET A 56 4.43 -5.04 -6.97
CA MET A 56 4.65 -5.47 -8.37
C MET A 56 3.71 -6.59 -8.85
N GLN A 57 2.97 -7.28 -7.96
CA GLN A 57 2.09 -8.38 -8.36
C GLN A 57 1.08 -8.03 -9.48
N PRO A 58 0.45 -6.83 -9.53
CA PRO A 58 -0.50 -6.48 -10.58
C PRO A 58 0.02 -6.60 -12.00
N PHE A 59 1.32 -6.39 -12.17
CA PHE A 59 2.00 -6.39 -13.47
C PHE A 59 2.47 -7.80 -13.88
N ARG A 60 2.15 -8.83 -13.09
CA ARG A 60 2.46 -10.22 -13.39
C ARG A 60 1.23 -10.92 -13.97
N THR A 61 1.44 -11.71 -15.02
CA THR A 61 0.37 -12.33 -15.81
C THR A 61 -0.49 -13.33 -15.02
N ASP A 62 0.06 -13.93 -13.97
CA ASP A 62 -0.54 -14.99 -13.16
C ASP A 62 -1.07 -14.52 -11.79
N CYS A 63 -0.97 -13.22 -11.50
CA CYS A 63 -1.34 -12.69 -10.18
C CYS A 63 -2.77 -12.17 -10.12
N PRO A 64 -3.44 -12.30 -8.97
CA PRO A 64 -4.78 -11.78 -8.80
C PRO A 64 -4.78 -10.24 -8.86
N ARG A 65 -5.82 -9.67 -9.50
CA ARG A 65 -6.00 -8.22 -9.61
C ARG A 65 -6.32 -7.57 -8.26
N HIS A 66 -6.89 -8.34 -7.35
CA HIS A 66 -7.17 -7.94 -5.98
C HIS A 66 -6.17 -8.61 -5.04
N SER A 67 -5.62 -7.85 -4.10
CA SER A 67 -4.72 -8.40 -3.10
C SER A 67 -4.65 -7.48 -1.89
N SER A 68 -4.32 -8.07 -0.75
CA SER A 68 -4.01 -7.34 0.46
C SER A 68 -2.56 -7.49 0.88
N ILE A 69 -2.11 -6.54 1.70
CA ILE A 69 -0.85 -6.65 2.43
C ILE A 69 -0.95 -5.93 3.76
N GLU A 70 -0.44 -6.59 4.80
CA GLU A 70 -0.14 -6.00 6.09
C GLU A 70 1.35 -5.69 6.16
N PHE A 71 1.69 -4.48 6.59
CA PHE A 71 3.09 -4.06 6.75
C PHE A 71 3.22 -3.01 7.85
N ARG A 72 4.44 -2.87 8.36
CA ARG A 72 4.78 -1.86 9.37
C ARG A 72 5.21 -0.55 8.72
N VAL A 73 4.70 0.55 9.26
CA VAL A 73 5.16 1.92 9.03
C VAL A 73 6.02 2.36 10.21
N VAL A 74 7.13 3.04 9.92
CA VAL A 74 8.06 3.61 10.91
C VAL A 74 8.01 5.14 10.81
N TYR A 75 7.79 5.77 11.96
CA TYR A 75 7.77 7.23 12.11
C TYR A 75 9.17 7.76 12.49
N ASP A 76 9.36 9.08 12.37
CA ASP A 76 10.64 9.74 12.66
C ASP A 76 11.07 9.62 14.13
N ASP A 77 10.11 9.41 15.04
CA ASP A 77 10.32 9.16 16.48
C ASP A 77 10.63 7.68 16.80
N GLY A 78 10.71 6.82 15.79
CA GLY A 78 10.93 5.38 15.94
C GLY A 78 9.69 4.56 16.29
N ARG A 79 8.52 5.19 16.44
CA ARG A 79 7.26 4.47 16.63
C ARG A 79 6.95 3.62 15.40
N VAL A 80 6.28 2.49 15.63
CA VAL A 80 5.86 1.55 14.59
C VAL A 80 4.35 1.36 14.62
N GLN A 81 3.70 1.44 13.47
CA GLN A 81 2.27 1.18 13.30
C GLN A 81 2.05 0.14 12.20
N TRP A 82 1.15 -0.82 12.43
CA TRP A 82 0.74 -1.77 11.40
C TRP A 82 -0.38 -1.18 10.55
N LEU A 83 -0.25 -1.30 9.23
CA LEU A 83 -1.28 -0.98 8.27
C LEU A 83 -1.71 -2.25 7.53
N HIS A 84 -3.01 -2.44 7.41
CA HIS A 84 -3.62 -3.34 6.42
C HIS A 84 -4.00 -2.53 5.20
N THR A 85 -3.71 -3.05 4.01
CA THR A 85 -4.15 -2.43 2.76
C THR A 85 -4.87 -3.45 1.89
N GLU A 86 -5.98 -3.03 1.29
CA GLU A 86 -6.65 -3.73 0.19
C GLU A 86 -6.44 -2.91 -1.08
N ARG A 87 -6.16 -3.58 -2.19
CA ARG A 87 -5.98 -2.91 -3.49
C ARG A 87 -6.52 -3.70 -4.65
N ARG A 88 -6.98 -2.98 -5.65
CA ARG A 88 -7.42 -3.51 -6.94
C ARG A 88 -6.67 -2.85 -8.08
N ALA A 89 -6.13 -3.67 -8.96
CA ALA A 89 -5.62 -3.27 -10.25
C ALA A 89 -6.76 -3.23 -11.28
N ILE A 90 -6.85 -2.11 -11.99
CA ILE A 90 -7.72 -1.89 -13.14
C ILE A 90 -6.84 -2.01 -14.38
N VAL A 91 -7.32 -2.76 -15.36
CA VAL A 91 -6.63 -2.97 -16.63
C VAL A 91 -7.42 -2.41 -17.79
N ARG A 92 -6.74 -2.22 -18.91
CA ARG A 92 -7.40 -1.91 -20.17
C ARG A 92 -8.34 -3.04 -20.58
N GLU A 93 -9.46 -2.70 -21.22
CA GLU A 93 -10.49 -3.66 -21.59
C GLU A 93 -9.99 -4.71 -22.62
N ASP A 94 -9.07 -4.31 -23.48
CA ASP A 94 -8.50 -5.12 -24.56
C ASP A 94 -7.21 -5.86 -24.17
N ASP A 95 -6.49 -5.40 -23.14
CA ASP A 95 -5.28 -6.05 -22.64
C ASP A 95 -5.31 -6.26 -21.13
N SER A 96 -5.58 -7.51 -20.75
CA SER A 96 -5.56 -8.00 -19.37
C SER A 96 -4.22 -7.82 -18.64
N LYS A 97 -3.14 -7.56 -19.36
CA LYS A 97 -1.77 -7.35 -18.86
C LYS A 97 -1.41 -5.86 -18.74
N ASP A 98 -2.20 -4.97 -19.33
CA ASP A 98 -1.98 -3.53 -19.27
C ASP A 98 -2.69 -2.91 -18.06
N VAL A 99 -1.95 -2.73 -16.96
CA VAL A 99 -2.47 -2.11 -15.73
C VAL A 99 -2.46 -0.60 -15.85
N VAL A 100 -3.66 -0.03 -15.98
CA VAL A 100 -3.87 1.41 -16.17
C VAL A 100 -4.02 2.17 -14.85
N ARG A 101 -4.53 1.51 -13.79
CA ARG A 101 -4.79 2.18 -12.52
C ARG A 101 -4.75 1.20 -11.35
N ILE A 102 -4.25 1.64 -10.21
CA ILE A 102 -4.36 0.92 -8.93
C ILE A 102 -5.08 1.81 -7.93
N VAL A 103 -6.15 1.29 -7.36
CA VAL A 103 -6.92 1.94 -6.30
C VAL A 103 -6.97 1.06 -5.07
N GLY A 104 -7.09 1.66 -3.90
CA GLY A 104 -7.18 0.90 -2.67
C GLY A 104 -7.39 1.75 -1.43
N PHE A 105 -7.41 1.07 -0.29
CA PHE A 105 -7.53 1.69 1.01
C PHE A 105 -6.55 1.11 2.02
N ALA A 106 -6.32 1.86 3.10
CA ALA A 106 -5.49 1.49 4.23
C ALA A 106 -6.25 1.64 5.54
N LEU A 107 -6.00 0.74 6.48
CA LEU A 107 -6.52 0.76 7.84
C LEU A 107 -5.36 0.60 8.84
N GLU A 108 -5.38 1.38 9.91
CA GLU A 108 -4.55 1.12 11.08
C GLU A 108 -5.08 -0.15 11.79
N ILE A 109 -4.21 -1.14 11.96
CA ILE A 109 -4.51 -2.39 12.65
C ILE A 109 -3.56 -2.59 13.84
N GLY A 110 -3.95 -3.44 14.79
CA GLY A 110 -3.02 -3.94 15.80
C GLY A 110 -1.97 -4.85 15.17
N ALA A 111 -0.93 -5.19 15.94
CA ALA A 111 -0.01 -6.24 15.51
C ALA A 111 -0.80 -7.54 15.23
N PRO A 112 -0.61 -8.19 14.07
CA PRO A 112 -1.35 -9.39 13.74
C PRO A 112 -1.09 -10.45 14.80
N ALA A 113 -2.14 -11.19 15.18
CA ALA A 113 -2.02 -12.30 16.09
C ALA A 113 -1.02 -13.30 15.49
N ARG A 114 0.13 -13.52 16.15
CA ARG A 114 1.02 -14.61 15.76
C ARG A 114 0.24 -15.90 15.93
N LEU A 115 -0.11 -16.57 14.83
CA LEU A 115 -0.48 -17.97 14.91
C LEU A 115 0.72 -18.70 15.55
N PRO A 116 0.54 -19.47 16.63
CA PRO A 116 1.62 -20.26 17.17
C PRO A 116 2.13 -21.17 16.05
N ARG A 117 3.43 -21.15 15.81
CA ARG A 117 4.07 -22.12 14.91
C ARG A 117 3.69 -23.50 15.44
N ALA A 118 2.99 -24.29 14.64
CA ALA A 118 2.84 -25.72 14.91
C ALA A 118 4.26 -26.30 15.03
N ALA A 119 4.52 -26.95 16.17
CA ALA A 119 5.77 -27.65 16.46
C ALA A 119 5.92 -28.89 15.59
#